data_AF-A0A6P6ALT1-F1
#
_entry.id   AF-A0A6P6ALT1-F1
#
_cell.length_a   1.000
_cell.length_b   1.000
_cell.length_c   1.000
_cell.angle_alpha   90.00
_cell.angle_beta   90.00
_cell.angle_gamma   90.00
#
_symmetry.space_group_name_H-M   'P 1'
#
loop_
_entity.id
_entity.type
_entity.pdbx_description
1 polymer ?
#
loop_
_entity_poly.entity_id
_entity_poly.type
_entity_poly.pdbx_seq_one_letter_code
_entity_poly.pdbx_strand_id
1 'polypeptide(L)'
;MESFHWVNCYDRNSSGFEFEQETLQAMPRLPLPENWNSNNFWHFMESQGHLFFIDFDCPEYIIYEMEKDCSKWTVKYHLDINLIVMSAFPDMTENKEISSNSVLLELKNFIYLVSIVEVKNEGPSLVLYVPGRFISYRLKDNTLKTLHDVIFHDSKRFQWYHSFSYMESLSYV
;
A
#
# COMPACT_ATOMS: atom_id res chain seq x y z
N MET A 1 -9.29 21.57 -8.84
CA MET A 1 -8.36 20.82 -9.71
C MET A 1 -8.55 19.34 -9.45
N GLU A 2 -9.45 18.75 -10.22
CA GLU A 2 -9.72 17.32 -10.25
C GLU A 2 -8.91 16.73 -11.42
N SER A 3 -8.06 15.75 -11.12
CA SER A 3 -7.19 15.11 -12.10
C SER A 3 -7.22 13.59 -11.95
N PHE A 4 -7.28 12.89 -13.07
CA PHE A 4 -7.27 11.44 -13.11
C PHE A 4 -5.87 10.98 -13.50
N HIS A 5 -5.33 10.01 -12.76
CA HIS A 5 -3.99 9.49 -12.98
C HIS A 5 -4.06 8.00 -13.24
N TRP A 6 -3.35 7.54 -14.26
CA TRP A 6 -3.15 6.12 -14.48
C TRP A 6 -1.71 5.86 -14.87
N VAL A 7 -1.24 4.67 -14.54
CA VAL A 7 0.10 4.21 -14.89
C VAL A 7 0.00 2.92 -15.66
N ASN A 8 0.61 2.91 -16.83
CA ASN A 8 0.83 1.69 -17.58
C ASN A 8 2.04 0.97 -16.99
N CYS A 9 1.76 -0.15 -16.34
CA CYS A 9 2.78 -0.89 -15.63
C CYS A 9 3.66 -1.74 -16.55
N TYR A 10 3.24 -1.99 -17.80
CA TYR A 10 4.05 -2.73 -18.77
C TYR A 10 5.18 -1.88 -19.37
N ASP A 11 4.90 -0.61 -19.68
CA ASP A 11 5.91 0.31 -20.23
C ASP A 11 6.46 1.28 -19.18
N ARG A 12 5.92 1.24 -17.94
CA ARG A 12 6.18 2.13 -16.80
C ARG A 12 5.81 3.60 -17.05
N ASN A 13 5.15 3.90 -18.16
CA ASN A 13 4.72 5.25 -18.49
C ASN A 13 3.47 5.59 -17.70
N SER A 14 3.38 6.85 -17.30
CA SER A 14 2.26 7.39 -16.54
C SER A 14 1.66 8.55 -17.31
N SER A 15 0.34 8.69 -17.19
CA SER A 15 -0.41 9.77 -17.81
C SER A 15 -1.39 10.33 -16.79
N GLY A 16 -1.55 11.65 -16.83
CA GLY A 16 -2.58 12.37 -16.12
C GLY A 16 -3.57 12.96 -17.12
N PHE A 17 -4.83 13.06 -16.72
CA PHE A 17 -5.82 13.87 -17.40
C PHE A 17 -6.30 14.96 -16.45
N GLU A 18 -6.07 16.21 -16.82
CA GLU A 18 -6.57 17.37 -16.07
C GLU A 18 -7.95 17.74 -16.60
N PHE A 19 -8.96 17.67 -15.74
CA PHE A 19 -10.35 17.83 -16.18
C PHE A 19 -10.68 19.27 -16.61
N GLU A 20 -10.19 20.27 -15.88
CA GLU A 20 -10.50 21.69 -16.14
C GLU A 20 -9.87 22.21 -17.44
N GLN A 21 -8.67 21.73 -17.77
CA GLN A 21 -7.96 22.12 -18.99
C GLN A 21 -8.21 21.17 -20.17
N GLU A 22 -8.88 20.03 -19.91
CA GLU A 22 -9.09 18.94 -20.87
C GLU A 22 -7.78 18.46 -21.53
N THR A 23 -6.68 18.48 -20.79
CA THR A 23 -5.35 18.13 -21.31
C THR A 23 -4.84 16.81 -20.78
N LEU A 24 -4.13 16.08 -21.65
CA LEU A 24 -3.28 14.95 -21.27
C LEU A 24 -1.93 15.48 -20.83
N GLN A 25 -1.55 15.17 -19.60
CA GLN A 25 -0.27 15.50 -19.04
C GLN A 25 0.63 14.26 -19.00
N ALA A 26 1.86 14.41 -19.48
CA ALA A 26 2.88 13.40 -19.29
C ALA A 26 3.28 13.41 -17.81
N MET A 27 3.24 12.24 -17.18
CA MET A 27 3.64 12.08 -15.79
C MET A 27 5.04 11.43 -15.72
N PRO A 28 5.76 11.60 -14.61
CA PRO A 28 7.04 10.95 -14.40
C PRO A 28 6.86 9.43 -14.38
N ARG A 29 7.70 8.75 -15.17
CA ARG A 29 7.84 7.30 -15.18
C ARG A 29 8.02 6.79 -13.74
N LEU A 30 7.40 5.66 -13.39
CA LEU A 30 7.63 5.06 -12.08
C LEU A 30 9.12 4.68 -11.95
N PRO A 31 9.76 4.98 -10.80
CA PRO A 31 11.18 4.72 -10.56
C PRO A 31 11.44 3.24 -10.20
N LEU A 32 10.87 2.33 -10.99
CA LEU A 32 10.99 0.89 -10.75
C LEU A 32 12.31 0.35 -11.31
N PRO A 33 12.87 -0.71 -10.68
CA PRO A 33 14.03 -1.41 -11.21
C PRO A 33 13.84 -1.86 -12.68
N GLU A 34 14.94 -1.99 -13.43
CA GLU A 34 14.87 -2.45 -14.82
C GLU A 34 14.28 -3.86 -14.93
N ASN A 35 14.61 -4.74 -13.97
CA ASN A 35 14.12 -6.10 -13.82
C ASN A 35 12.79 -6.21 -13.07
N TRP A 36 12.09 -5.10 -12.85
CA TRP A 36 10.79 -5.10 -12.17
C TRP A 36 9.80 -6.02 -12.89
N ASN A 37 9.16 -6.88 -12.11
CA ASN A 37 8.24 -7.89 -12.61
C ASN A 37 6.79 -7.38 -12.49
N SER A 38 6.11 -7.19 -13.61
CA SER A 38 4.71 -6.73 -13.64
C SER A 38 3.72 -7.68 -12.98
N ASN A 39 4.12 -8.92 -12.71
CA ASN A 39 3.32 -9.89 -11.95
C ASN A 39 3.49 -9.74 -10.43
N ASN A 40 4.43 -8.92 -9.96
CA ASN A 40 4.49 -8.58 -8.53
C ASN A 40 3.20 -7.87 -8.13
N PHE A 41 2.81 -8.02 -6.86
CA PHE A 41 1.65 -7.28 -6.36
C PHE A 41 2.04 -5.80 -6.22
N TRP A 42 1.19 -4.92 -6.71
CA TRP A 42 1.35 -3.48 -6.54
C TRP A 42 -0.04 -2.85 -6.48
N HIS A 43 -0.14 -1.71 -5.82
CA HIS A 43 -1.40 -0.96 -5.77
C HIS A 43 -1.17 0.54 -5.63
N PHE A 44 -2.16 1.30 -6.10
CA PHE A 44 -2.23 2.74 -5.85
C PHE A 44 -3.13 3.04 -4.66
N MET A 45 -2.75 4.05 -3.91
CA MET A 45 -3.53 4.57 -2.80
C MET A 45 -3.50 6.08 -2.80
N GLU A 46 -4.65 6.69 -2.55
CA GLU A 46 -4.70 8.09 -2.13
C GLU A 46 -4.89 8.15 -0.61
N SER A 47 -4.12 8.99 0.07
CA SER A 47 -4.31 9.26 1.49
C SER A 47 -3.90 10.69 1.83
N GLN A 48 -4.80 11.43 2.47
CA GLN A 48 -4.58 12.81 2.93
C GLN A 48 -4.21 13.82 1.83
N GLY A 49 -4.64 13.59 0.59
CA GLY A 49 -4.32 14.39 -0.59
C GLY A 49 -2.99 14.02 -1.25
N HIS A 50 -2.41 12.88 -0.87
CA HIS A 50 -1.16 12.38 -1.42
C HIS A 50 -1.40 11.06 -2.15
N LEU A 51 -0.82 10.93 -3.35
CA LEU A 51 -0.88 9.71 -4.15
C LEU A 51 0.36 8.85 -3.86
N PHE A 52 0.11 7.60 -3.50
CA PHE A 52 1.12 6.60 -3.20
C PHE A 52 1.07 5.45 -4.20
N PHE A 53 2.25 4.97 -4.58
CA PHE A 53 2.44 3.72 -5.29
C PHE A 53 3.16 2.74 -4.35
N ILE A 54 2.57 1.57 -4.13
CA ILE A 54 3.14 0.53 -3.29
C ILE A 54 3.66 -0.57 -4.21
N ASP A 55 4.96 -0.82 -4.15
CA ASP A 55 5.61 -1.94 -4.82
C ASP A 55 5.91 -3.03 -3.79
N PHE A 56 5.39 -4.23 -4.02
CA PHE A 56 5.77 -5.40 -3.23
C PHE A 56 6.81 -6.23 -3.99
N ASP A 57 8.06 -6.06 -3.60
CA ASP A 57 9.17 -6.89 -4.05
C ASP A 57 9.67 -7.73 -2.87
N CYS A 58 9.05 -8.89 -2.68
CA CYS A 58 9.23 -9.71 -1.49
C CYS A 58 10.73 -9.92 -1.16
N PRO A 59 11.18 -9.55 0.07
CA PRO A 59 10.39 -9.31 1.28
C PRO A 59 10.08 -7.85 1.61
N GLU A 60 10.31 -6.89 0.71
CA GLU A 60 10.19 -5.46 1.00
C GLU A 60 8.89 -4.85 0.45
N TYR A 61 8.28 -3.96 1.22
CA TYR A 61 7.30 -2.99 0.70
C TYR A 61 8.00 -1.67 0.51
N ILE A 62 8.05 -1.21 -0.74
CA ILE A 62 8.57 0.11 -1.08
C ILE A 62 7.38 1.01 -1.37
N ILE A 63 7.23 2.07 -0.58
CA ILE A 63 6.16 3.05 -0.74
C ILE A 63 6.74 4.29 -1.39
N TYR A 64 6.26 4.60 -2.59
CA TYR A 64 6.58 5.81 -3.31
C TYR A 64 5.45 6.83 -3.12
N GLU A 65 5.81 8.10 -2.99
CA GLU A 65 4.89 9.23 -2.96
C GLU A 65 5.12 10.12 -4.19
N MET A 66 4.03 10.51 -4.84
CA MET A 66 4.04 11.52 -5.89
C MET A 66 4.09 12.92 -5.26
N GLU A 67 4.96 13.79 -5.77
CA GLU A 67 4.92 15.20 -5.38
C GLU A 67 3.60 15.88 -5.80
N LYS A 68 3.18 16.91 -5.07
CA LYS A 68 1.87 17.56 -5.30
C LYS A 68 1.73 18.19 -6.69
N ASP A 69 2.84 18.60 -7.28
CA ASP A 69 2.90 19.13 -8.65
C ASP A 69 3.01 18.03 -9.71
N CYS A 70 2.89 16.77 -9.30
CA CYS A 70 2.98 15.59 -10.15
C CYS A 70 4.31 15.45 -10.91
N SER A 71 5.39 16.10 -10.44
CA SER A 71 6.64 16.21 -11.20
C SER A 71 7.56 14.99 -11.05
N LYS A 72 7.53 14.30 -9.90
CA LYS A 72 8.35 13.09 -9.64
C LYS A 72 7.76 12.20 -8.56
N TRP A 73 8.17 10.94 -8.61
CA TRP A 73 8.01 9.97 -7.53
C TRP A 73 9.21 10.01 -6.59
N THR A 74 8.96 9.89 -5.30
CA THR A 74 10.01 9.80 -4.28
C THR A 74 9.75 8.60 -3.38
N VAL A 75 10.80 7.88 -2.98
CA VAL A 75 10.64 6.81 -1.99
C VAL A 75 10.37 7.45 -0.63
N LYS A 76 9.21 7.14 -0.05
CA LYS A 76 8.79 7.62 1.27
C LYS A 76 9.20 6.63 2.36
N TYR A 77 8.94 5.34 2.15
CA TYR A 77 9.21 4.30 3.15
C TYR A 77 9.73 3.01 2.52
N HIS A 78 10.66 2.35 3.22
CA HIS A 78 11.06 0.96 3.02
C HIS A 78 10.59 0.16 4.23
N LEU A 79 9.85 -0.92 4.01
CA LEU A 79 9.31 -1.75 5.08
C LEU A 79 9.78 -3.18 4.93
N ASP A 80 10.31 -3.75 6.01
CA ASP A 80 10.53 -5.19 6.11
C ASP A 80 9.24 -5.86 6.57
N ILE A 81 8.60 -6.58 5.64
CA ILE A 81 7.35 -7.26 5.93
C ILE A 81 7.55 -8.39 6.93
N ASN A 82 8.75 -8.97 7.03
CA ASN A 82 9.01 -10.00 8.03
C ASN A 82 8.76 -9.44 9.43
N LEU A 83 9.18 -8.20 9.71
CA LEU A 83 8.94 -7.55 11.00
C LEU A 83 7.44 -7.37 11.26
N ILE A 84 6.68 -6.97 10.24
CA ILE A 84 5.23 -6.82 10.33
C ILE A 84 4.56 -8.17 10.60
N VAL A 85 4.92 -9.22 9.86
CA VAL A 85 4.38 -10.58 10.01
C VAL A 85 4.71 -11.15 11.38
N MET A 86 5.98 -11.04 11.83
CA MET A 86 6.42 -11.51 13.14
C MET A 86 5.67 -10.80 14.27
N SER A 87 5.40 -9.50 14.12
CA SER A 87 4.68 -8.73 15.12
C SER A 87 3.17 -8.99 15.11
N ALA A 88 2.58 -9.23 13.92
CA ALA A 88 1.14 -9.44 13.76
C ALA A 88 0.70 -10.88 14.09
N PHE A 89 1.58 -11.85 13.88
CA PHE A 89 1.31 -13.29 14.02
C PHE A 89 2.42 -14.01 14.82
N PRO A 90 2.70 -13.60 16.07
CA PRO A 90 3.79 -14.16 16.88
C PRO A 90 3.67 -15.69 17.03
N ASP A 91 2.46 -16.19 17.28
CA ASP A 91 2.18 -17.63 17.47
C ASP A 91 2.53 -18.50 16.25
N MET A 92 2.49 -17.93 15.04
CA MET A 92 2.83 -18.63 13.80
C MET A 92 4.35 -18.67 13.56
N THR A 93 5.11 -17.77 14.19
CA THR A 93 6.57 -17.70 14.06
C THR A 93 7.31 -18.53 15.11
N GLU A 94 6.69 -18.82 16.25
CA GLU A 94 7.27 -19.68 17.30
C GLU A 94 7.13 -21.17 17.00
N ASN A 95 6.07 -21.58 16.28
CA ASN A 95 5.86 -22.97 15.88
C ASN A 95 6.73 -23.35 14.68
N LYS A 96 7.88 -23.98 14.94
CA LYS A 96 8.85 -24.44 13.91
C LYS A 96 8.23 -25.34 12.82
N GLU A 97 7.13 -26.05 13.10
CA GLU A 97 6.42 -26.86 12.09
C GLU A 97 5.58 -26.02 11.11
N ILE A 98 5.09 -24.84 11.53
CA ILE A 98 4.32 -23.90 10.70
C ILE A 98 5.25 -22.87 10.01
N SER A 99 6.50 -22.75 10.47
CA SER A 99 7.58 -21.98 9.83
C SER A 99 8.03 -22.52 8.46
N SER A 100 7.21 -23.34 7.81
CA SER A 100 7.36 -23.62 6.39
C SER A 100 7.38 -22.29 5.66
N ASN A 101 8.49 -21.97 4.98
CA ASN A 101 8.64 -20.73 4.20
C ASN A 101 7.39 -20.43 3.33
N SER A 102 6.66 -21.46 2.90
CA SER A 102 5.40 -21.34 2.18
C SER A 102 4.31 -20.57 2.93
N VAL A 103 4.06 -20.81 4.22
CA VAL A 103 2.98 -20.14 4.98
C VAL A 103 3.30 -18.67 5.20
N LEU A 104 4.55 -18.35 5.52
CA LEU A 104 4.99 -16.96 5.66
C LEU A 104 4.95 -16.22 4.31
N LEU A 105 5.33 -16.87 3.21
CA LEU A 105 5.20 -16.31 1.86
C LEU A 105 3.74 -16.09 1.47
N GLU A 106 2.84 -17.01 1.83
CA GLU A 106 1.40 -16.85 1.61
C GLU A 106 0.84 -15.67 2.42
N LEU A 107 1.18 -15.56 3.71
CA LEU A 107 0.71 -14.44 4.56
C LEU A 107 1.17 -13.08 4.05
N LYS A 108 2.39 -12.98 3.51
CA LYS A 108 2.89 -11.74 2.89
C LYS A 108 2.01 -11.27 1.74
N ASN A 109 1.45 -12.20 0.97
CA ASN A 109 0.51 -11.89 -0.12
C ASN A 109 -0.86 -11.40 0.38
N PHE A 110 -1.12 -11.42 1.69
CA PHE A 110 -2.37 -10.98 2.30
C PHE A 110 -2.23 -9.75 3.20
N ILE A 111 -1.06 -9.08 3.18
CA ILE A 111 -0.87 -7.80 3.88
C ILE A 111 -1.14 -6.67 2.91
N TYR A 112 -2.14 -5.84 3.21
CA TYR A 112 -2.54 -4.75 2.33
C TYR A 112 -2.39 -3.43 3.08
N LEU A 113 -1.66 -2.48 2.49
CA LEU A 113 -1.68 -1.10 2.96
C LEU A 113 -3.02 -0.48 2.58
N VAL A 114 -3.73 0.05 3.56
CA VAL A 114 -5.08 0.64 3.41
C VAL A 114 -5.06 2.15 3.54
N SER A 115 -4.19 2.68 4.41
CA SER A 115 -4.06 4.13 4.62
C SER A 115 -2.73 4.48 5.28
N ILE A 116 -2.31 5.73 5.15
CA ILE A 116 -1.19 6.31 5.89
C ILE A 116 -1.74 7.46 6.73
N VAL A 117 -1.65 7.33 8.05
CA VAL A 117 -2.21 8.30 8.99
C VAL A 117 -1.08 9.00 9.73
N GLU A 118 -1.02 10.32 9.59
CA GLU A 118 -0.13 11.14 10.41
C GLU A 118 -0.80 11.51 11.74
N VAL A 119 -0.25 11.00 12.84
CA VAL A 119 -0.75 11.29 14.19
C VAL A 119 0.15 12.35 14.83
N LYS A 120 -0.48 13.47 15.25
CA LYS A 120 0.22 14.58 15.89
C LYS A 120 1.09 14.10 17.05
N ASN A 121 2.37 14.48 17.06
CA ASN A 121 3.40 14.09 18.04
C ASN A 121 3.87 12.62 18.03
N GLU A 122 3.18 11.72 17.32
CA GLU A 122 3.57 10.31 17.21
C GLU A 122 4.24 9.99 15.87
N GLY A 123 3.95 10.77 14.83
CA GLY A 123 4.45 10.58 13.47
C GLY A 123 3.53 9.71 12.61
N PRO A 124 4.02 9.28 11.43
CA PRO A 124 3.23 8.49 10.50
C PRO A 124 3.04 7.05 10.98
N SER A 125 1.81 6.57 10.83
CA SER A 125 1.42 5.18 11.06
C SER A 125 0.77 4.62 9.81
N LEU A 126 1.15 3.40 9.45
CA LEU A 126 0.55 2.66 8.35
C LEU A 126 -0.65 1.90 8.88
N VAL A 127 -1.80 2.05 8.24
CA VAL A 127 -2.96 1.20 8.49
C VAL A 127 -2.89 0.05 7.50
N LEU A 128 -2.71 -1.16 8.04
CA LEU A 128 -2.60 -2.38 7.26
C LEU A 128 -3.81 -3.26 7.55
N TYR A 129 -4.35 -3.88 6.52
CA TYR A 129 -5.18 -5.07 6.67
C TYR A 129 -4.27 -6.29 6.63
N VAL A 130 -4.41 -7.15 7.64
CA VAL A 130 -3.81 -8.48 7.68
C VAL A 130 -4.95 -9.49 7.86
N PRO A 131 -4.77 -10.77 7.53
CA PRO A 131 -5.84 -11.77 7.66
C PRO A 131 -6.56 -11.69 9.02
N GLY A 132 -7.82 -11.27 8.98
CA GLY A 132 -8.70 -11.21 10.15
C GLY A 132 -8.64 -9.95 11.01
N ARG A 133 -7.84 -8.91 10.67
CA ARG A 133 -7.82 -7.65 11.42
C ARG A 133 -7.20 -6.47 10.68
N PHE A 134 -7.63 -5.26 11.05
CA PHE A 134 -6.92 -4.03 10.76
C PHE A 134 -5.95 -3.70 11.90
N ILE A 135 -4.72 -3.36 11.53
CA ILE A 135 -3.65 -2.97 12.43
C ILE A 135 -3.11 -1.60 12.05
N SER A 136 -2.57 -0.89 13.03
CA SER A 136 -1.72 0.26 12.82
C SER A 136 -0.28 -0.15 13.12
N TYR A 137 0.62 0.19 12.20
CA TYR A 137 2.06 0.00 12.33
C TYR A 137 2.73 1.37 12.39
N ARG A 138 3.26 1.74 13.56
CA ARG A 138 3.90 3.04 13.76
C ARG A 138 5.35 2.96 13.28
N LEU A 139 5.71 3.81 12.32
CA LEU A 139 7.02 3.78 11.66
C LEU A 139 8.17 4.22 12.57
N LYS A 140 7.87 5.04 13.59
CA LYS A 140 8.88 5.62 14.49
C LYS A 140 9.59 4.58 15.36
N ASP A 141 8.84 3.59 15.85
CA ASP A 141 9.29 2.62 16.85
C ASP A 141 8.96 1.18 16.44
N ASN A 142 8.45 0.97 15.22
CA ASN A 142 8.04 -0.32 14.68
C ASN A 142 6.99 -1.04 15.55
N THR A 143 6.14 -0.27 16.24
CA THR A 143 5.10 -0.83 17.11
C THR A 143 3.81 -1.12 16.35
N LEU A 144 3.17 -2.23 16.70
CA LEU A 144 1.89 -2.66 16.14
C LEU A 144 0.79 -2.49 17.18
N LYS A 145 -0.33 -1.92 16.75
CA LYS A 145 -1.57 -1.85 17.54
C LYS A 145 -2.74 -2.33 16.69
N THR A 146 -3.46 -3.33 17.19
CA THR A 146 -4.74 -3.75 16.59
C THR A 146 -5.75 -2.61 16.66
N LEU A 147 -6.33 -2.26 15.53
CA LEU A 147 -7.40 -1.27 15.43
C LEU A 147 -8.76 -1.95 15.53
N HIS A 148 -8.94 -3.05 14.80
CA HIS A 148 -10.22 -3.77 14.76
C HIS A 148 -10.03 -5.20 14.25
N ASP A 149 -10.63 -6.19 14.90
CA ASP A 149 -10.70 -7.56 14.37
C ASP A 149 -11.88 -7.70 13.41
N VAL A 150 -11.69 -8.42 12.32
CA VAL A 150 -12.71 -8.62 11.29
C VAL A 150 -13.04 -10.10 11.15
N ILE A 151 -14.31 -10.43 11.36
CA ILE A 151 -14.84 -11.78 11.15
C ILE A 151 -15.27 -11.89 9.69
N PHE A 152 -14.34 -12.21 8.80
CA PHE A 152 -14.69 -12.60 7.44
C PHE A 152 -14.93 -14.10 7.39
N HIS A 153 -16.15 -14.53 7.05
CA HIS A 153 -16.46 -15.94 6.81
C HIS A 153 -15.71 -16.53 5.61
N ASP A 154 -15.11 -15.70 4.74
CA ASP A 154 -14.33 -16.14 3.58
C ASP A 154 -13.23 -15.11 3.21
N SER A 155 -12.21 -14.98 4.06
CA SER A 155 -11.14 -13.97 3.96
C SER A 155 -10.14 -14.21 2.81
N LYS A 156 -10.26 -15.31 2.05
CA LYS A 156 -9.25 -15.73 1.06
C LYS A 156 -9.34 -15.02 -0.30
N ARG A 157 -10.28 -14.08 -0.49
CA ARG A 157 -10.62 -13.57 -1.84
C ARG A 157 -10.57 -12.06 -2.06
N PHE A 158 -10.18 -11.27 -1.05
CA PHE A 158 -10.06 -9.82 -1.26
C PHE A 158 -8.66 -9.49 -1.79
N GLN A 159 -8.56 -9.27 -3.10
CA GLN A 159 -7.43 -8.60 -3.71
C GLN A 159 -7.76 -7.10 -3.75
N TRP A 160 -7.06 -6.31 -2.94
CA TRP A 160 -7.23 -4.85 -2.92
C TRP A 160 -6.36 -4.24 -4.02
N TYR A 161 -6.96 -3.92 -5.15
CA TYR A 161 -6.22 -3.30 -6.25
C TYR A 161 -6.02 -1.80 -6.04
N HIS A 162 -6.95 -1.15 -5.34
CA HIS A 162 -6.92 0.28 -5.04
C HIS A 162 -7.66 0.57 -3.73
N SER A 163 -7.17 1.55 -2.98
CA SER A 163 -7.83 2.09 -1.78
C SER A 163 -7.80 3.61 -1.84
N PHE A 164 -8.96 4.24 -1.72
CA PHE A 164 -9.11 5.68 -1.78
C PHE A 164 -9.80 6.18 -0.52
N SER A 165 -9.45 7.39 -0.07
CA SER A 165 -10.22 8.05 0.98
C SER A 165 -11.67 8.21 0.52
N TYR A 166 -12.62 8.02 1.43
CA TYR A 166 -14.01 8.35 1.13
C TYR A 166 -14.12 9.83 0.75
N MET A 167 -14.71 10.09 -0.41
CA MET A 167 -14.97 11.43 -0.91
C MET A 167 -16.48 11.55 -1.14
N GLU A 168 -17.12 12.46 -0.40
CA GLU A 168 -18.58 12.62 -0.38
C GLU A 168 -19.19 12.86 -1.78
N SER A 169 -18.40 13.45 -2.69
CA SER A 169 -18.80 13.71 -4.09
C SER A 169 -19.02 12.45 -4.94
N LEU A 170 -18.52 11.28 -4.54
CA LEU A 170 -18.73 10.02 -5.26
C LEU A 170 -19.99 9.26 -4.80
N SER A 171 -20.65 9.71 -3.73
CA SER A 171 -21.95 9.20 -3.31
C SER A 171 -23.06 10.09 -3.87
N TYR A 172 -23.61 9.72 -5.02
CA TYR A 172 -24.97 10.15 -5.38
C TYR A 172 -25.94 9.41 -4.45
N VAL A 173 -26.74 10.15 -3.67
CA VAL A 173 -27.92 9.64 -2.96
C VAL A 173 -29.16 9.89 -3.80
#